data_AF-A0A4Q0MHG3-F1
#
_entry.id   AF-A0A4Q0MHG3-F1
#
_cell.length_a   1.000
_cell.length_b   1.000
_cell.length_c   1.000
_cell.angle_alpha   90.00
_cell.angle_beta   90.00
_cell.angle_gamma   90.00
#
_symmetry.space_group_name_H-M   'P 1'
#
loop_
_entity.id
_entity.type
_entity.pdbx_description
1 polymer ?
#
loop_
_entity_poly.entity_id
_entity_poly.type
_entity_poly.pdbx_seq_one_letter_code
_entity_poly.pdbx_strand_id
1 'polypeptide(L)'
;MTHAALPDLDALRGAGKPGLARALARLERAAGSEEAIRLLDAADAAPRGEVLGLTGPPGVGKSTLTGALVRAFRARGESVGVIAVDPSSTRSGGALLGDRARIPTDPEDRDVFVRSYAARDRLGGLSDLAFGAAILMRALYDRVIVETVGVGQSEADVALVGDTILLAVQPASGDALQFIKAGVMELPDVVAVTKADLGQPARRARDDLESAMSLSGAGDPGWEPPVALVSSETGEGLDALVEHLRAHSRFLGSDGRLDRRRSRQAEARLEAALKGRFGAEGLRAARPLLAGLEGGPFAREAEVSRTLSARLAGET
;
A
#
# COMPACT_ATOMS: atom_id res chain seq x y z
N MET A 1 17.20 -28.47 -11.67
CA MET A 1 16.33 -28.34 -10.49
C MET A 1 14.94 -28.03 -10.99
N THR A 2 13.99 -28.94 -10.78
CA THR A 2 12.58 -28.77 -11.19
C THR A 2 12.01 -27.50 -10.54
N HIS A 3 11.62 -26.52 -11.35
CA HIS A 3 10.90 -25.35 -10.87
C HIS A 3 9.53 -25.83 -10.37
N ALA A 4 9.39 -26.01 -9.05
CA ALA A 4 8.09 -26.31 -8.45
C ALA A 4 7.13 -25.15 -8.73
N ALA A 5 5.97 -25.45 -9.29
CA ALA A 5 4.90 -24.51 -9.66
C ALA A 5 4.52 -23.56 -8.51
N LEU A 6 3.99 -22.39 -8.83
CA LEU A 6 3.40 -21.51 -7.81
C LEU A 6 2.23 -22.25 -7.12
N PRO A 7 2.18 -22.24 -5.76
CA PRO A 7 1.02 -22.79 -5.06
C PRO A 7 -0.22 -21.94 -5.36
N ASP A 8 -1.39 -22.56 -5.36
CA ASP A 8 -2.66 -21.84 -5.39
C ASP A 8 -2.90 -21.10 -4.07
N LEU A 9 -3.91 -20.23 -4.06
CA LEU A 9 -4.23 -19.39 -2.90
C LEU A 9 -4.67 -20.23 -1.69
N ASP A 10 -5.38 -21.33 -1.91
CA ASP A 10 -5.88 -22.19 -0.83
C ASP A 10 -4.73 -22.91 -0.11
N ALA A 11 -3.74 -23.41 -0.85
CA ALA A 11 -2.53 -23.98 -0.28
C ALA A 11 -1.76 -22.94 0.54
N LEU A 12 -1.81 -21.65 0.17
CA LEU A 12 -1.11 -20.59 0.91
C LEU A 12 -1.78 -20.21 2.23
N ARG A 13 -3.11 -20.35 2.36
CA ARG A 13 -3.84 -20.04 3.60
C ARG A 13 -3.34 -20.86 4.81
N GLY A 14 -2.83 -22.07 4.58
CA GLY A 14 -2.26 -22.93 5.62
C GLY A 14 -0.73 -22.97 5.67
N ALA A 15 -0.02 -22.30 4.75
CA ALA A 15 1.43 -22.49 4.58
C ALA A 15 2.31 -21.65 5.52
N GLY A 16 1.72 -20.70 6.25
CA GLY A 16 2.39 -19.81 7.19
C GLY A 16 3.48 -18.93 6.56
N LYS A 17 4.30 -18.29 7.39
CA LYS A 17 5.39 -17.39 6.92
C LYS A 17 6.34 -18.03 5.92
N PRO A 18 6.82 -19.29 6.09
CA PRO A 18 7.75 -19.89 5.12
C PRO A 18 7.08 -20.12 3.77
N GLY A 19 5.79 -20.48 3.76
CA GLY A 19 4.99 -20.60 2.55
C GLY A 19 4.89 -19.29 1.79
N LEU A 20 4.47 -18.22 2.48
CA LEU A 20 4.37 -16.89 1.90
C LEU A 20 5.72 -16.38 1.38
N ALA A 21 6.79 -16.53 2.16
CA ALA A 21 8.14 -16.10 1.76
C ALA A 21 8.58 -16.75 0.43
N ARG A 22 8.36 -18.07 0.30
CA ARG A 22 8.66 -18.83 -0.92
C ARG A 22 7.77 -18.39 -2.09
N ALA A 23 6.48 -18.19 -1.85
CA ALA A 23 5.54 -17.75 -2.88
C ALA A 23 5.93 -16.40 -3.46
N LEU A 24 6.16 -15.41 -2.59
CA LEU A 24 6.61 -14.08 -2.99
C LEU A 24 7.97 -14.10 -3.72
N ALA A 25 8.93 -14.91 -3.25
CA ALA A 25 10.21 -15.09 -3.96
C ALA A 25 10.09 -15.83 -5.31
N ARG A 26 9.01 -16.57 -5.53
CA ARG A 26 8.69 -17.18 -6.84
C ARG A 26 7.96 -16.19 -7.74
N LEU A 27 7.01 -15.42 -7.20
CA LEU A 27 6.34 -14.33 -7.92
C LEU A 27 7.34 -13.34 -8.51
N GLU A 28 8.41 -13.01 -7.77
CA GLU A 28 9.49 -12.16 -8.29
C GLU A 28 10.22 -12.75 -9.50
N ARG A 29 10.41 -14.08 -9.53
CA ARG A 29 11.08 -14.78 -10.64
C ARG A 29 10.16 -15.10 -11.81
N ALA A 30 8.87 -15.25 -11.52
CA ALA A 30 7.84 -15.63 -12.47
C ALA A 30 6.93 -14.43 -12.85
N ALA A 31 7.43 -13.20 -12.67
CA ALA A 31 6.67 -11.99 -12.94
C ALA A 31 6.13 -11.98 -14.38
N GLY A 32 4.83 -11.74 -14.54
CA GLY A 32 4.14 -11.77 -15.84
C GLY A 32 3.86 -13.16 -16.41
N SER A 33 4.24 -14.25 -15.73
CA SER A 33 3.83 -15.61 -16.12
C SER A 33 2.35 -15.85 -15.84
N GLU A 34 1.72 -16.77 -16.58
CA GLU A 34 0.32 -17.11 -16.35
C GLU A 34 0.04 -17.65 -14.95
N GLU A 35 0.97 -18.41 -14.36
CA GLU A 35 0.83 -18.89 -12.97
C GLU A 35 0.81 -17.74 -11.96
N ALA A 36 1.67 -16.74 -12.14
CA ALA A 36 1.69 -15.56 -11.29
C ALA A 36 0.41 -14.73 -11.43
N ILE A 37 -0.04 -14.52 -12.67
CA ILE A 37 -1.28 -13.80 -12.98
C ILE A 37 -2.48 -14.50 -12.33
N ARG A 38 -2.63 -15.82 -12.52
CA ARG A 38 -3.73 -16.59 -11.92
C ARG A 38 -3.76 -16.49 -10.40
N LEU A 39 -2.59 -16.60 -9.74
CA LEU A 39 -2.51 -16.48 -8.28
C LEU A 39 -2.91 -15.08 -7.81
N LEU A 40 -2.45 -14.04 -8.49
CA LEU A 40 -2.72 -12.65 -8.10
C LEU A 40 -4.17 -12.25 -8.36
N ASP A 41 -4.78 -12.67 -9.46
CA ASP A 41 -6.20 -12.47 -9.72
C ASP A 41 -7.08 -13.23 -8.71
N ALA A 42 -6.70 -14.47 -8.36
CA ALA A 42 -7.40 -15.21 -7.31
C ALA A 42 -7.29 -14.52 -5.94
N ALA A 43 -6.13 -13.95 -5.61
CA ALA A 43 -5.94 -13.18 -4.39
C ALA A 43 -6.71 -11.85 -4.39
N ASP A 44 -6.78 -11.17 -5.53
CA ASP A 44 -7.56 -9.95 -5.69
C ASP A 44 -9.06 -10.19 -5.49
N ALA A 45 -9.57 -11.29 -6.05
CA ALA A 45 -10.97 -11.70 -5.95
C ALA A 45 -11.37 -12.26 -4.56
N ALA A 46 -10.40 -12.65 -3.73
CA ALA A 46 -10.65 -13.23 -2.41
C ALA A 46 -9.88 -12.51 -1.28
N PRO A 47 -10.10 -11.19 -1.11
CA PRO A 47 -9.45 -10.44 -0.04
C PRO A 47 -9.96 -10.95 1.33
N ARG A 48 -9.03 -11.07 2.29
CA ARG A 48 -9.34 -11.43 3.68
C ARG A 48 -9.31 -10.19 4.57
N GLY A 49 -8.27 -9.39 4.43
CA GLY A 49 -8.02 -8.21 5.26
C GLY A 49 -8.06 -6.91 4.48
N GLU A 50 -7.50 -5.90 5.13
CA GLU A 50 -7.43 -4.53 4.61
C GLU A 50 -5.99 -4.04 4.51
N VAL A 51 -5.75 -3.20 3.51
CA VAL A 51 -4.47 -2.54 3.28
C VAL A 51 -4.50 -1.15 3.90
N LEU A 52 -3.60 -0.89 4.85
CA LEU A 52 -3.28 0.43 5.36
C LEU A 52 -2.09 0.99 4.59
N GLY A 53 -2.33 2.01 3.78
CA GLY A 53 -1.28 2.80 3.16
C GLY A 53 -0.72 3.82 4.16
N LEU A 54 0.56 3.72 4.54
CA LEU A 54 1.22 4.67 5.43
C LEU A 54 2.20 5.53 4.65
N THR A 55 1.96 6.84 4.66
CA THR A 55 2.81 7.81 3.98
C THR A 55 3.08 9.06 4.83
N GLY A 56 3.89 9.98 4.31
CA GLY A 56 4.33 11.19 5.00
C GLY A 56 5.83 11.44 4.83
N PRO A 57 6.32 12.64 5.17
CA PRO A 57 7.68 13.08 4.86
C PRO A 57 8.78 12.20 5.49
N PRO A 58 10.03 12.26 5.00
CA PRO A 58 11.13 11.57 5.63
C PRO A 58 11.38 12.11 7.04
N GLY A 59 11.76 11.24 7.98
CA GLY A 59 12.03 11.63 9.38
C GLY A 59 10.79 11.84 10.27
N VAL A 60 9.57 11.74 9.71
CA VAL A 60 8.31 11.85 10.47
C VAL A 60 8.09 10.73 11.48
N GLY A 61 8.81 9.61 11.34
CA GLY A 61 8.69 8.44 12.22
C GLY A 61 7.79 7.32 11.71
N LYS A 62 7.59 7.21 10.38
CA LYS A 62 6.74 6.15 9.76
C LYS A 62 7.10 4.75 10.23
N SER A 63 8.37 4.33 10.12
CA SER A 63 8.75 2.95 10.48
C SER A 63 8.55 2.67 11.98
N THR A 64 8.77 3.67 12.84
CA THR A 64 8.48 3.57 14.28
C THR A 64 6.97 3.44 14.52
N LEU A 65 6.16 4.22 13.80
CA LEU A 65 4.70 4.14 13.84
C LEU A 65 4.19 2.79 13.30
N THR A 66 4.77 2.26 12.22
CA THR A 66 4.49 0.92 11.70
C THR A 66 4.73 -0.13 12.79
N GLY A 67 5.88 -0.08 13.48
CA GLY A 67 6.16 -1.00 14.59
C GLY A 67 5.15 -0.88 15.74
N ALA A 68 4.70 0.33 16.07
CA ALA A 68 3.67 0.56 17.08
C ALA A 68 2.30 0.00 16.64
N LEU A 69 1.89 0.25 15.39
CA LEU A 69 0.64 -0.27 14.82
C LEU A 69 0.63 -1.80 14.74
N VAL A 70 1.74 -2.42 14.33
CA VAL A 70 1.91 -3.89 14.35
C VAL A 70 1.63 -4.41 15.76
N ARG A 71 2.27 -3.87 16.80
CA ARG A 71 2.02 -4.29 18.19
C ARG A 71 0.56 -4.09 18.60
N ALA A 72 -0.05 -2.96 18.22
CA ALA A 72 -1.44 -2.67 18.55
C ALA A 72 -2.44 -3.64 17.89
N PHE A 73 -2.23 -3.98 16.62
CA PHE A 73 -3.05 -4.98 15.91
C PHE A 73 -2.82 -6.39 16.46
N ARG A 74 -1.57 -6.76 16.76
CA ARG A 74 -1.25 -8.05 17.38
C ARG A 74 -1.85 -8.21 18.77
N ALA A 75 -1.85 -7.16 19.59
CA ALA A 75 -2.54 -7.16 20.89
C ALA A 75 -4.06 -7.41 20.77
N ARG A 76 -4.63 -7.21 19.57
CA ARG A 76 -6.04 -7.47 19.24
C ARG A 76 -6.25 -8.82 18.54
N GLY A 77 -5.21 -9.63 18.41
CA GLY A 77 -5.25 -10.95 17.77
C GLY A 77 -5.24 -10.93 16.23
N GLU A 78 -5.06 -9.77 15.60
CA GLU A 78 -5.09 -9.63 14.14
C GLU A 78 -3.74 -10.02 13.53
N SER A 79 -3.72 -10.80 12.45
CA SER A 79 -2.49 -11.10 11.70
C SER A 79 -2.05 -9.88 10.87
N VAL A 80 -0.75 -9.56 10.86
CA VAL A 80 -0.21 -8.35 10.24
C VAL A 80 0.89 -8.66 9.21
N GLY A 81 0.64 -8.27 7.97
CA GLY A 81 1.64 -8.16 6.93
C GLY A 81 2.21 -6.74 6.86
N VAL A 82 3.51 -6.59 6.57
CA VAL A 82 4.15 -5.29 6.33
C VAL A 82 4.97 -5.36 5.04
N ILE A 83 4.72 -4.40 4.17
CA ILE A 83 5.48 -4.13 2.95
C ILE A 83 6.15 -2.77 3.14
N ALA A 84 7.48 -2.78 3.27
CA ALA A 84 8.28 -1.56 3.29
C ALA A 84 8.85 -1.30 1.91
N VAL A 85 8.54 -0.17 1.30
CA VAL A 85 9.17 0.26 0.04
C VAL A 85 10.37 1.13 0.40
N ASP A 86 11.54 0.91 -0.24
CA ASP A 86 12.80 1.67 -0.02
C ASP A 86 13.50 2.02 -1.36
N PRO A 87 13.98 3.26 -1.61
CA PRO A 87 14.67 3.62 -2.86
C PRO A 87 16.13 3.15 -2.84
N SER A 88 16.70 2.83 -1.68
CA SER A 88 18.14 2.59 -1.51
C SER A 88 18.59 1.15 -1.82
N SER A 89 17.63 0.24 -1.94
CA SER A 89 17.78 -1.19 -2.29
C SER A 89 18.54 -1.49 -3.60
N THR A 90 18.81 -0.49 -4.44
CA THR A 90 19.67 -0.62 -5.64
C THR A 90 21.16 -0.77 -5.32
N ARG A 91 21.64 -0.28 -4.16
CA ARG A 91 23.08 -0.33 -3.81
C ARG A 91 23.54 -1.60 -3.07
N SER A 92 22.64 -2.40 -2.49
CA SER A 92 23.01 -3.52 -1.61
C SER A 92 22.79 -4.91 -2.19
N GLY A 93 22.27 -5.05 -3.41
CA GLY A 93 22.05 -6.38 -4.02
C GLY A 93 21.00 -7.24 -3.30
N GLY A 94 20.18 -6.64 -2.43
CA GLY A 94 19.13 -7.32 -1.67
C GLY A 94 18.96 -6.71 -0.29
N ALA A 95 17.75 -6.23 0.01
CA ALA A 95 17.34 -5.63 1.28
C ALA A 95 17.19 -6.68 2.40
N LEU A 96 18.21 -7.51 2.63
CA LEU A 96 18.12 -8.64 3.55
C LEU A 96 18.23 -8.26 5.03
N LEU A 97 18.80 -7.09 5.38
CA LEU A 97 19.15 -6.77 6.77
C LEU A 97 18.80 -5.36 7.26
N GLY A 98 18.74 -4.34 6.38
CA GLY A 98 18.62 -2.94 6.80
C GLY A 98 17.26 -2.54 7.40
N ASP A 99 16.16 -3.08 6.88
CA ASP A 99 14.81 -2.61 7.24
C ASP A 99 14.18 -3.42 8.38
N ARG A 100 14.54 -4.71 8.51
CA ARG A 100 14.18 -5.52 9.67
C ARG A 100 14.70 -4.94 10.99
N ALA A 101 15.76 -4.15 10.93
CA ALA A 101 16.31 -3.46 12.10
C ALA A 101 15.44 -2.28 12.56
N ARG A 102 14.59 -1.70 11.69
CA ARG A 102 13.75 -0.52 11.99
C ARG A 102 12.35 -0.87 12.48
N ILE A 103 11.84 -2.02 12.07
CA ILE A 103 10.54 -2.55 12.55
C ILE A 103 10.86 -3.76 13.44
N PRO A 104 11.02 -3.57 14.76
CA PRO A 104 11.29 -4.68 15.66
C PRO A 104 10.08 -5.62 15.64
N THR A 105 10.29 -6.82 15.11
CA THR A 105 9.29 -7.89 15.11
C THR A 105 9.86 -9.08 15.87
N ASP A 106 9.01 -9.77 16.61
CA ASP A 106 9.37 -11.06 17.19
C ASP A 106 9.49 -12.09 16.06
N PRO A 107 10.67 -12.68 15.82
CA PRO A 107 10.84 -13.71 14.79
C PRO A 107 9.88 -14.89 14.97
N GLU A 108 9.52 -15.20 16.21
CA GLU A 108 8.65 -16.32 16.58
C GLU A 108 7.16 -16.01 16.43
N ASP A 109 6.74 -14.73 16.34
CA ASP A 109 5.33 -14.37 16.16
C ASP A 109 4.87 -14.76 14.76
N ARG A 110 4.25 -15.95 14.64
CA ARG A 110 3.86 -16.57 13.35
C ARG A 110 2.91 -15.73 12.51
N ASP A 111 2.23 -14.74 13.09
CA ASP A 111 1.23 -13.94 12.41
C ASP A 111 1.74 -12.54 11.99
N VAL A 112 3.04 -12.26 12.14
CA VAL A 112 3.67 -11.01 11.64
C VAL A 112 4.65 -11.29 10.52
N PHE A 113 4.37 -10.82 9.31
CA PHE A 113 5.28 -11.00 8.17
C PHE A 113 5.76 -9.67 7.61
N VAL A 114 7.07 -9.46 7.54
CA VAL A 114 7.67 -8.22 7.01
C VAL A 114 8.51 -8.53 5.77
N ARG A 115 8.28 -7.78 4.71
CA ARG A 115 9.08 -7.83 3.48
C ARG A 115 9.37 -6.43 2.95
N SER A 116 10.61 -6.22 2.54
CA SER A 116 11.00 -4.98 1.87
C SER A 116 11.02 -5.17 0.36
N TYR A 117 10.63 -4.11 -0.35
CA TYR A 117 10.72 -4.02 -1.79
C TYR A 117 11.50 -2.78 -2.20
N ALA A 118 12.22 -2.94 -3.30
CA ALA A 118 12.88 -1.84 -3.96
C ALA A 118 11.87 -0.97 -4.71
N ALA A 119 12.01 0.36 -4.62
CA ALA A 119 11.41 1.26 -5.59
C ALA A 119 12.20 1.13 -6.92
N ARG A 120 11.87 0.12 -7.75
CA ARG A 120 12.50 -0.12 -9.07
C ARG A 120 11.71 0.54 -10.19
N ASP A 121 12.43 0.94 -11.24
CA ASP A 121 12.05 1.20 -12.65
C ASP A 121 10.81 2.06 -12.97
N ARG A 122 10.01 2.44 -11.97
CA ARG A 122 9.16 3.61 -11.98
C ARG A 122 9.92 4.72 -11.26
N LEU A 123 9.90 5.93 -11.83
CA LEU A 123 10.38 7.14 -11.17
C LEU A 123 9.58 7.35 -9.87
N GLY A 124 10.08 6.77 -8.77
CA GLY A 124 9.58 6.96 -7.40
C GLY A 124 8.22 6.32 -7.10
N GLY A 125 8.01 5.03 -7.36
CA GLY A 125 6.71 4.37 -7.18
C GLY A 125 6.70 3.00 -6.49
N LEU A 126 5.50 2.49 -6.16
CA LEU A 126 5.28 1.10 -5.75
C LEU A 126 5.57 0.20 -6.96
N SER A 127 6.56 -0.68 -6.84
CA SER A 127 6.88 -1.62 -7.94
C SER A 127 5.71 -2.59 -8.17
N ASP A 128 5.56 -3.12 -9.39
CA ASP A 128 4.53 -4.14 -9.69
C ASP A 128 4.66 -5.37 -8.78
N LEU A 129 5.90 -5.67 -8.35
CA LEU A 129 6.19 -6.71 -7.37
C LEU A 129 5.62 -6.39 -5.99
N ALA A 130 5.78 -5.16 -5.52
CA ALA A 130 5.26 -4.73 -4.22
C ALA A 130 3.72 -4.64 -4.23
N PHE A 131 3.13 -4.19 -5.34
CA PHE A 131 1.67 -4.23 -5.55
C PHE A 131 1.14 -5.66 -5.51
N GLY A 132 1.69 -6.58 -6.32
CA GLY A 132 1.28 -7.99 -6.30
C GLY A 132 1.46 -8.64 -4.93
N ALA A 133 2.53 -8.29 -4.20
CA ALA A 133 2.74 -8.74 -2.84
C ALA A 133 1.66 -8.23 -1.87
N ALA A 134 1.26 -6.96 -2.00
CA ALA A 134 0.21 -6.38 -1.18
C ALA A 134 -1.14 -7.07 -1.41
N ILE A 135 -1.49 -7.33 -2.68
CA ILE A 135 -2.71 -8.08 -3.04
C ILE A 135 -2.67 -9.51 -2.47
N LEU A 136 -1.56 -10.22 -2.63
CA LEU A 136 -1.43 -11.57 -2.08
C LEU A 136 -1.51 -11.58 -0.55
N MET A 137 -0.84 -10.64 0.12
CA MET A 137 -0.86 -10.53 1.58
C MET A 137 -2.25 -10.12 2.09
N ARG A 138 -2.99 -9.28 1.36
CA ARG A 138 -4.39 -8.89 1.68
C ARG A 138 -5.32 -10.10 1.67
N ALA A 139 -5.05 -11.10 0.84
CA ALA A 139 -5.80 -12.36 0.80
C ALA A 139 -5.44 -13.34 1.95
N LEU A 140 -4.35 -13.09 2.68
CA LEU A 140 -3.80 -14.03 3.66
C LEU A 140 -3.76 -13.49 5.10
N TYR A 141 -3.69 -12.17 5.27
CA TYR A 141 -3.57 -11.47 6.56
C TYR A 141 -4.79 -10.59 6.83
N ASP A 142 -5.07 -10.30 8.10
CA ASP A 142 -6.18 -9.42 8.51
C ASP A 142 -5.83 -7.95 8.27
N ARG A 143 -4.56 -7.58 8.43
CA ARG A 143 -4.01 -6.24 8.16
C ARG A 143 -2.76 -6.33 7.29
N VAL A 144 -2.65 -5.45 6.30
CA VAL A 144 -1.42 -5.25 5.53
C VAL A 144 -1.03 -3.78 5.59
N ILE A 145 0.15 -3.47 6.13
CA ILE A 145 0.67 -2.11 6.13
C ILE A 145 1.62 -1.97 4.93
N VAL A 146 1.35 -1.00 4.06
CA VAL A 146 2.25 -0.61 2.97
C VAL A 146 2.87 0.73 3.33
N GLU A 147 4.13 0.73 3.73
CA GLU A 147 4.88 1.94 4.08
C GLU A 147 5.70 2.43 2.88
N THR A 148 5.53 3.70 2.50
CA THR A 148 6.31 4.30 1.42
C THR A 148 7.55 5.05 1.91
N VAL A 149 8.48 5.24 0.98
CA VAL A 149 9.62 6.14 1.18
C VAL A 149 9.11 7.55 1.04
N GLY A 150 8.88 8.21 2.17
CA GLY A 150 8.43 9.59 2.18
C GLY A 150 9.36 10.50 1.38
N VAL A 151 9.00 10.80 0.13
CA VAL A 151 9.25 11.97 -0.74
C VAL A 151 8.81 11.62 -2.17
N GLY A 152 7.94 12.46 -2.77
CA GLY A 152 7.69 12.45 -4.21
C GLY A 152 6.50 11.60 -4.68
N GLN A 153 6.60 11.04 -5.89
CA GLN A 153 5.50 10.32 -6.57
C GLN A 153 5.01 9.05 -5.85
N SER A 154 5.77 8.56 -4.86
CA SER A 154 5.43 7.33 -4.13
C SER A 154 4.19 7.48 -3.24
N GLU A 155 3.81 8.71 -2.90
CA GLU A 155 2.61 9.00 -2.10
C GLU A 155 1.33 8.74 -2.91
N ALA A 156 1.33 9.03 -4.21
CA ALA A 156 0.23 8.70 -5.10
C ALA A 156 0.10 7.18 -5.30
N ASP A 157 1.22 6.47 -5.29
CA ASP A 157 1.22 5.03 -5.55
C ASP A 157 0.68 4.19 -4.39
N VAL A 158 0.78 4.66 -3.14
CA VAL A 158 0.14 3.94 -2.02
C VAL A 158 -1.38 4.05 -2.08
N ALA A 159 -1.91 5.14 -2.65
CA ALA A 159 -3.35 5.29 -2.88
C ALA A 159 -3.91 4.26 -3.88
N LEU A 160 -3.05 3.70 -4.75
CA LEU A 160 -3.43 2.64 -5.70
C LEU A 160 -3.69 1.29 -5.03
N VAL A 161 -3.30 1.10 -3.76
CA VAL A 161 -3.43 -0.20 -3.07
C VAL A 161 -4.01 -0.11 -1.66
N GLY A 162 -3.91 1.05 -1.00
CA GLY A 162 -4.40 1.25 0.37
C GLY A 162 -5.91 1.39 0.41
N ASP A 163 -6.57 0.51 1.15
CA ASP A 163 -8.00 0.68 1.46
C ASP A 163 -8.19 1.93 2.34
N THR A 164 -7.30 2.12 3.32
CA THR A 164 -7.21 3.34 4.15
C THR A 164 -5.84 3.98 4.00
N ILE A 165 -5.78 5.29 3.75
CA ILE A 165 -4.56 6.08 3.65
C ILE A 165 -4.33 6.87 4.94
N LEU A 166 -3.27 6.51 5.65
CA LEU A 166 -2.78 7.18 6.84
C LEU A 166 -1.61 8.11 6.48
N LEU A 167 -1.82 9.40 6.65
CA LEU A 167 -0.77 10.41 6.54
C LEU A 167 -0.13 10.66 7.90
N ALA A 168 1.16 10.36 8.03
CA ALA A 168 1.96 10.78 9.17
C ALA A 168 2.49 12.20 8.95
N VAL A 169 2.30 13.08 9.93
CA VAL A 169 2.82 14.46 9.94
C VAL A 169 3.59 14.66 11.25
N GLN A 170 4.72 15.36 11.22
CA GLN A 170 5.44 15.70 12.46
C GLN A 170 5.15 17.15 12.84
N PRO A 171 5.27 17.50 14.14
CA PRO A 171 5.15 18.88 14.59
C PRO A 171 6.15 19.78 13.87
N ALA A 172 5.76 21.03 13.60
CA ALA A 172 6.55 22.03 12.87
C ALA A 172 6.91 21.66 11.41
N SER A 173 6.26 20.65 10.81
CA SER A 173 6.41 20.34 9.38
C SER A 173 5.51 21.27 8.54
N GLY A 174 5.98 22.49 8.27
CA GLY A 174 5.23 23.47 7.45
C GLY A 174 4.83 22.95 6.06
N ASP A 175 5.64 22.05 5.49
CA ASP A 175 5.46 21.53 4.13
C ASP A 175 4.19 20.70 3.98
N ALA A 176 3.85 19.83 4.95
CA ALA A 176 2.65 18.97 4.87
C ALA A 176 1.36 19.79 4.84
N LEU A 177 1.31 20.85 5.66
CA LEU A 177 0.20 21.79 5.69
C LEU A 177 0.09 22.57 4.36
N GLN A 178 1.22 22.97 3.79
CA GLN A 178 1.26 23.66 2.51
C GLN A 178 0.82 22.76 1.35
N PHE A 179 1.18 21.47 1.35
CA PHE A 179 0.74 20.53 0.32
C PHE A 179 -0.77 20.30 0.34
N ILE A 180 -1.37 20.17 1.52
CA ILE A 180 -2.83 20.07 1.67
C ILE A 180 -3.49 21.36 1.20
N LYS A 181 -3.01 22.53 1.65
CA LYS A 181 -3.55 23.85 1.25
C LYS A 181 -3.43 24.12 -0.24
N ALA A 182 -2.38 23.62 -0.89
CA ALA A 182 -2.16 23.77 -2.32
C ALA A 182 -2.98 22.77 -3.16
N GLY A 183 -3.74 21.86 -2.54
CA GLY A 183 -4.48 20.81 -3.23
C GLY A 183 -3.57 19.82 -3.98
N VAL A 184 -2.29 19.72 -3.57
CA VAL A 184 -1.28 18.90 -4.24
C VAL A 184 -1.37 17.43 -3.79
N MET A 185 -1.92 17.20 -2.59
CA MET A 185 -2.14 15.87 -2.02
C MET A 185 -3.65 15.59 -1.97
N GLU A 186 -4.10 14.43 -2.45
CA GLU A 186 -5.46 13.95 -2.16
C GLU A 186 -5.64 13.84 -0.64
N LEU A 187 -6.84 14.16 -0.14
CA LEU A 187 -7.05 14.14 1.31
C LEU A 187 -6.83 12.72 1.85
N PRO A 188 -5.99 12.55 2.89
CA PRO A 188 -5.84 11.26 3.54
C PRO A 188 -7.12 10.88 4.26
N ASP A 189 -7.33 9.58 4.46
CA ASP A 189 -8.50 9.08 5.18
C ASP A 189 -8.37 9.26 6.70
N VAL A 190 -7.13 9.21 7.20
CA VAL A 190 -6.77 9.46 8.61
C VAL A 190 -5.42 10.18 8.65
N VAL A 191 -5.25 11.11 9.59
CA VAL A 191 -3.98 11.78 9.83
C VAL A 191 -3.44 11.42 11.22
N ALA A 192 -2.14 11.14 11.31
CA ALA A 192 -1.43 11.00 12.57
C ALA A 192 -0.35 12.08 12.70
N VAL A 193 -0.54 13.00 13.64
CA VAL A 193 0.52 13.89 14.10
C VAL A 193 1.42 13.10 15.04
N THR A 194 2.59 12.72 14.56
CA THR A 194 3.58 11.94 15.31
C THR A 194 4.29 12.78 16.37
N LYS A 195 5.12 12.14 17.20
CA LYS A 195 5.93 12.81 18.24
C LYS A 195 5.07 13.66 19.19
N ALA A 196 3.90 13.14 19.57
CA ALA A 196 2.95 13.83 20.45
C ALA A 196 3.54 14.16 21.84
N ASP A 197 4.57 13.42 22.25
CA ASP A 197 5.39 13.66 23.45
C ASP A 197 6.04 15.07 23.47
N LEU A 198 6.16 15.74 22.31
CA LEU A 198 6.59 17.14 22.24
C LEU A 198 5.56 18.12 22.85
N GLY A 199 4.32 17.70 23.09
CA GLY A 199 3.31 18.48 23.80
C GLY A 199 2.68 19.58 22.93
N GLN A 200 2.87 20.85 23.32
CA GLN A 200 2.21 21.99 22.66
C GLN A 200 2.48 22.11 21.14
N PRO A 201 3.71 21.92 20.64
CA PRO A 201 3.98 21.83 19.21
C PRO A 201 3.11 20.83 18.46
N ALA A 202 2.88 19.63 19.02
CA ALA A 202 2.06 18.61 18.37
C ALA A 202 0.57 19.00 18.35
N ARG A 203 0.07 19.55 19.47
CA ARG A 203 -1.31 20.07 19.53
C ARG A 203 -1.57 21.17 18.51
N ARG A 204 -0.66 22.14 18.37
CA ARG A 204 -0.77 23.18 17.34
C ARG A 204 -0.79 22.60 15.93
N ALA A 205 0.08 21.63 15.64
CA ALA A 205 0.09 20.99 14.33
C ALA A 205 -1.22 20.27 14.01
N ARG A 206 -1.84 19.61 15.00
CA ARG A 206 -3.20 19.03 14.85
C ARG A 206 -4.22 20.12 14.54
N ASP A 207 -4.28 21.18 15.35
CA ASP A 207 -5.28 22.25 15.21
C ASP A 207 -5.15 22.95 13.83
N ASP A 208 -3.91 23.15 13.36
CA ASP A 208 -3.62 23.71 12.04
C ASP A 208 -4.10 22.77 10.91
N LEU A 209 -3.90 21.45 11.06
CA LEU A 209 -4.33 20.44 10.08
C LEU A 209 -5.86 20.34 10.03
N GLU A 210 -6.53 20.25 11.17
CA GLU A 210 -8.00 20.23 11.25
C GLU A 210 -8.61 21.47 10.57
N SER A 211 -8.03 22.65 10.85
CA SER A 211 -8.42 23.90 10.21
C SER A 211 -8.22 23.87 8.69
N ALA A 212 -7.07 23.37 8.21
CA ALA A 212 -6.79 23.28 6.78
C ALA A 212 -7.72 22.28 6.06
N MET A 213 -8.04 21.16 6.70
CA MET A 213 -8.87 20.09 6.12
C MET A 213 -10.34 20.49 6.07
N SER A 214 -10.86 21.22 7.06
CA SER A 214 -12.25 21.74 7.02
C SER A 214 -12.53 22.67 5.84
N LEU A 215 -11.51 23.34 5.30
CA LEU A 215 -11.61 24.20 4.12
C LEU A 215 -11.47 23.43 2.81
N SER A 216 -10.97 22.20 2.88
CA SER A 216 -10.68 21.34 1.75
C SER A 216 -11.87 20.41 1.55
N GLY A 217 -12.88 20.82 0.76
CA GLY A 217 -14.08 20.01 0.48
C GLY A 217 -13.84 18.74 -0.36
N ALA A 218 -12.63 18.16 -0.30
CA ALA A 218 -12.21 16.99 -1.04
C ALA A 218 -12.11 15.78 -0.09
N GLY A 219 -12.70 14.65 -0.48
CA GLY A 219 -12.73 13.42 0.33
C GLY A 219 -13.92 12.54 -0.07
N ASP A 220 -13.99 11.32 0.46
CA ASP A 220 -15.16 10.47 0.26
C ASP A 220 -16.40 11.12 0.93
N PRO A 221 -17.50 11.36 0.19
CA PRO A 221 -18.68 12.00 0.76
C PRO A 221 -19.19 11.26 2.00
N GLY A 222 -19.33 12.00 3.11
CA GLY A 222 -19.75 11.44 4.40
C GLY A 222 -18.63 10.91 5.28
N TRP A 223 -17.36 11.11 4.90
CA TRP A 223 -16.20 10.87 5.76
C TRP A 223 -15.45 12.17 6.02
N GLU A 224 -15.28 12.52 7.30
CA GLU A 224 -14.43 13.61 7.74
C GLU A 224 -13.15 12.99 8.33
N PRO A 225 -11.98 13.15 7.68
CA PRO A 225 -10.77 12.48 8.13
C PRO A 225 -10.30 12.99 9.50
N PRO A 226 -10.19 12.11 10.51
CA PRO A 226 -9.80 12.52 11.84
C PRO A 226 -8.27 12.70 11.95
N VAL A 227 -7.85 13.60 12.85
CA VAL A 227 -6.44 13.86 13.16
C VAL A 227 -6.10 13.34 14.56
N ALA A 228 -5.28 12.29 14.64
CA ALA A 228 -4.80 11.72 15.90
C ALA A 228 -3.44 12.32 16.30
N LEU A 229 -3.25 12.62 17.57
CA LEU A 229 -1.92 12.84 18.16
C LEU A 229 -1.35 11.49 18.58
N VAL A 230 -0.13 11.15 18.16
CA VAL A 230 0.49 9.86 18.48
C VAL A 230 1.95 10.02 18.87
N SER A 231 2.36 9.38 19.96
CA SER A 231 3.77 9.11 20.26
C SER A 231 4.03 7.61 20.14
N SER A 232 4.79 7.22 19.13
CA SER A 232 5.17 5.81 18.95
C SER A 232 6.16 5.31 20.00
N GLU A 233 6.82 6.22 20.72
CA GLU A 233 7.76 5.93 21.79
C GLU A 233 7.03 5.63 23.10
N THR A 234 6.10 6.49 23.52
CA THR A 234 5.35 6.30 24.76
C THR A 234 4.10 5.44 24.59
N GLY A 235 3.62 5.27 23.35
CA GLY A 235 2.34 4.62 23.03
C GLY A 235 1.12 5.56 23.17
N GLU A 236 1.33 6.81 23.59
CA GLU A 236 0.24 7.78 23.73
C GLU A 236 -0.51 7.98 22.41
N GLY A 237 -1.85 7.94 22.48
CA GLY A 237 -2.74 8.19 21.35
C GLY A 237 -2.83 7.06 20.32
N LEU A 238 -2.08 5.96 20.49
CA LEU A 238 -2.09 4.84 19.56
C LEU A 238 -3.46 4.13 19.50
N ASP A 239 -4.13 3.94 20.63
CA ASP A 239 -5.46 3.32 20.66
C ASP A 239 -6.52 4.20 19.96
N ALA A 240 -6.43 5.52 20.12
CA ALA A 240 -7.30 6.46 19.42
C ALA A 240 -7.07 6.41 17.90
N LEU A 241 -5.80 6.36 17.47
CA LEU A 241 -5.47 6.17 16.05
C LEU A 241 -6.05 4.86 15.52
N VAL A 242 -5.90 3.74 16.24
CA VAL A 242 -6.46 2.45 15.81
C VAL A 242 -7.98 2.51 15.70
N GLU A 243 -8.67 3.21 16.60
CA GLU A 243 -10.12 3.36 16.50
C GLU A 243 -10.53 4.21 15.30
N HIS A 244 -9.79 5.27 14.96
CA HIS A 244 -10.02 6.03 13.72
C HIS A 244 -9.86 5.14 12.47
N LEU A 245 -8.82 4.31 12.41
CA LEU A 245 -8.61 3.37 11.31
C LEU A 245 -9.77 2.36 11.20
N ARG A 246 -10.25 1.85 12.35
CA ARG A 246 -11.40 0.95 12.40
C ARG A 246 -12.71 1.64 12.01
N ALA A 247 -12.88 2.90 12.38
CA ALA A 247 -14.03 3.69 11.97
C ALA A 247 -14.06 3.88 10.44
N HIS A 248 -12.91 4.14 9.82
CA HIS A 248 -12.83 4.23 8.36
C HIS A 248 -13.08 2.88 7.67
N SER A 249 -12.54 1.79 8.21
CA SER A 249 -12.85 0.42 7.78
C SER A 249 -14.36 0.14 7.77
N ARG A 250 -15.07 0.49 8.86
CA ARG A 250 -16.54 0.36 8.93
C ARG A 250 -17.25 1.26 7.92
N PHE A 251 -16.77 2.49 7.72
CA PHE A 251 -17.29 3.39 6.70
C PHE A 251 -17.17 2.77 5.30
N LEU A 252 -16.01 2.26 4.93
CA LEU A 252 -15.78 1.59 3.65
C LEU A 252 -16.59 0.29 3.49
N GLY A 253 -16.78 -0.46 4.58
CA GLY A 253 -17.59 -1.69 4.58
C GLY A 253 -19.08 -1.46 4.34
N SER A 254 -19.55 -0.21 4.45
CA SER A 254 -20.95 0.15 4.19
C SER A 254 -21.19 0.59 2.75
N ASP A 255 -22.40 0.32 2.24
CA ASP A 255 -22.88 0.72 0.91
C ASP A 255 -21.96 0.33 -0.28
N GLY A 256 -21.16 -0.74 -0.15
CA GLY A 256 -20.23 -1.19 -1.20
C GLY A 256 -19.10 -0.19 -1.51
N ARG A 257 -18.79 0.73 -0.59
CA ARG A 257 -17.73 1.75 -0.80
C ARG A 257 -16.36 1.11 -1.02
N LEU A 258 -16.03 0.07 -0.24
CA LEU A 258 -14.76 -0.65 -0.36
C LEU A 258 -14.59 -1.28 -1.74
N ASP A 259 -15.60 -1.98 -2.25
CA ASP A 259 -15.53 -2.64 -3.57
C ASP A 259 -15.37 -1.62 -4.69
N ARG A 260 -16.09 -0.48 -4.62
CA ARG A 260 -15.91 0.63 -5.57
C ARG A 260 -14.53 1.26 -5.46
N ARG A 261 -13.99 1.44 -4.26
CA ARG A 261 -12.62 1.95 -4.05
C ARG A 261 -11.59 0.99 -4.68
N ARG A 262 -11.67 -0.31 -4.36
CA ARG A 262 -10.77 -1.33 -4.92
C ARG A 262 -10.89 -1.46 -6.44
N SER A 263 -12.09 -1.35 -6.99
CA SER A 263 -12.29 -1.34 -8.45
C SER A 263 -11.63 -0.12 -9.11
N ARG A 264 -11.81 1.09 -8.53
CA ARG A 264 -11.15 2.31 -9.01
C ARG A 264 -9.62 2.20 -8.92
N GLN A 265 -9.12 1.63 -7.84
CA GLN A 265 -7.69 1.36 -7.62
C GLN A 265 -7.11 0.40 -8.65
N ALA A 266 -7.82 -0.70 -8.93
CA ALA A 266 -7.42 -1.68 -9.94
C ALA A 266 -7.31 -1.06 -11.34
N GLU A 267 -8.30 -0.24 -11.75
CA GLU A 267 -8.27 0.49 -13.01
C GLU A 267 -7.13 1.53 -13.05
N ALA A 268 -6.98 2.33 -12.00
CA ALA A 268 -5.92 3.34 -11.90
C ALA A 268 -4.52 2.70 -11.96
N ARG A 269 -4.32 1.57 -11.28
CA ARG A 269 -3.10 0.77 -11.37
C ARG A 269 -2.88 0.34 -12.82
N LEU A 270 -3.89 -0.27 -13.45
CA LEU A 270 -3.78 -0.78 -14.81
C LEU A 270 -3.36 0.33 -15.79
N GLU A 271 -3.99 1.50 -15.73
CA GLU A 271 -3.57 2.66 -16.52
C GLU A 271 -2.13 3.08 -16.23
N ALA A 272 -1.72 3.13 -14.95
CA ALA A 272 -0.37 3.48 -14.56
C ALA A 272 0.67 2.47 -15.07
N ALA A 273 0.36 1.18 -15.02
CA ALA A 273 1.23 0.10 -15.53
C ALA A 273 1.41 0.19 -17.04
N LEU A 274 0.30 0.35 -17.79
CA LEU A 274 0.33 0.49 -19.24
C LEU A 274 1.06 1.77 -19.68
N LYS A 275 0.82 2.90 -18.99
CA LYS A 275 1.54 4.15 -19.24
C LYS A 275 3.02 4.02 -18.95
N GLY A 276 3.39 3.34 -17.86
CA GLY A 276 4.79 3.09 -17.51
C GLY A 276 5.51 2.24 -18.55
N ARG A 277 4.84 1.23 -19.12
CA ARG A 277 5.43 0.29 -20.08
C ARG A 277 5.42 0.79 -21.53
N PHE A 278 4.35 1.45 -21.96
CA PHE A 278 4.11 1.82 -23.37
C PHE A 278 3.97 3.33 -23.61
N GLY A 279 4.13 4.15 -22.58
CA GLY A 279 3.98 5.60 -22.66
C GLY A 279 2.52 6.06 -22.82
N ALA A 280 2.34 7.37 -22.99
CA ALA A 280 1.01 7.99 -23.11
C ALA A 280 0.26 7.54 -24.38
N GLU A 281 0.98 7.34 -25.48
CA GLU A 281 0.41 6.84 -26.75
C GLU A 281 -0.04 5.39 -26.63
N GLY A 282 0.77 4.54 -25.99
CA GLY A 282 0.40 3.16 -25.70
C GLY A 282 -0.84 3.05 -24.82
N LEU A 283 -0.94 3.87 -23.76
CA LEU A 283 -2.15 3.94 -22.93
C LEU A 283 -3.38 4.37 -23.76
N ARG A 284 -3.24 5.34 -24.66
CA ARG A 284 -4.35 5.77 -25.53
C ARG A 284 -4.81 4.64 -26.45
N ALA A 285 -3.88 3.87 -27.01
CA ALA A 285 -4.16 2.69 -27.82
C ALA A 285 -4.74 1.51 -27.00
N ALA A 286 -4.44 1.45 -25.70
CA ALA A 286 -4.94 0.44 -24.78
C ALA A 286 -6.40 0.64 -24.38
N ARG A 287 -6.86 1.89 -24.21
CA ARG A 287 -8.21 2.20 -23.70
C ARG A 287 -9.34 1.48 -24.43
N PRO A 288 -9.38 1.42 -25.77
CA PRO A 288 -10.40 0.63 -26.47
C PRO A 288 -10.30 -0.87 -26.24
N LEU A 289 -9.09 -1.40 -25.99
CA LEU A 289 -8.89 -2.83 -25.68
C LEU A 289 -9.41 -3.17 -24.29
N LEU A 290 -9.31 -2.24 -23.34
CA LEU A 290 -9.81 -2.43 -21.97
C LEU A 290 -11.34 -2.48 -21.90
N ALA A 291 -12.02 -1.79 -22.81
CA ALA A 291 -13.47 -1.73 -22.91
C ALA A 291 -14.02 -3.05 -23.47
N GLY A 292 -14.20 -4.05 -22.60
CA GLY A 292 -14.77 -5.35 -22.96
C GLY A 292 -13.96 -6.57 -22.51
N LEU A 293 -12.80 -6.36 -21.88
CA LEU A 293 -12.04 -7.46 -21.29
C LEU A 293 -12.64 -7.89 -19.95
N GLU A 294 -13.00 -9.16 -19.87
CA GLU A 294 -13.38 -9.83 -18.63
C GLU A 294 -12.12 -10.35 -17.89
N GLY A 295 -12.28 -10.66 -16.60
CA GLY A 295 -11.22 -11.21 -15.76
C GLY A 295 -10.62 -10.23 -14.77
N GLY A 296 -9.67 -10.72 -13.97
CA GLY A 296 -9.01 -9.94 -12.93
C GLY A 296 -8.03 -8.90 -13.49
N PRO A 297 -7.60 -7.95 -12.65
CA PRO A 297 -6.76 -6.84 -13.08
C PRO A 297 -5.41 -7.27 -13.67
N PHE A 298 -4.84 -8.39 -13.20
CA PHE A 298 -3.55 -8.87 -13.68
C PHE A 298 -3.68 -9.57 -15.04
N ALA A 299 -4.74 -10.36 -15.25
CA ALA A 299 -5.03 -10.96 -16.56
C ALA A 299 -5.30 -9.89 -17.62
N ARG A 300 -6.13 -8.89 -17.29
CA ARG A 300 -6.44 -7.77 -18.20
C ARG A 300 -5.18 -6.99 -18.59
N GLU A 301 -4.29 -6.71 -17.64
CA GLU A 301 -3.00 -6.07 -17.92
C GLU A 301 -2.14 -6.90 -18.89
N ALA A 302 -2.02 -8.20 -18.62
CA ALA A 302 -1.18 -9.10 -19.41
C ALA A 302 -1.69 -9.26 -20.84
N GLU A 303 -3.01 -9.36 -21.02
CA GLU A 303 -3.64 -9.43 -22.34
C GLU A 303 -3.38 -8.17 -23.16
N VAL A 304 -3.74 -7.00 -22.62
CA VAL A 304 -3.50 -5.72 -23.30
C VAL A 304 -2.02 -5.52 -23.61
N SER A 305 -1.15 -5.85 -22.66
CA SER A 305 0.30 -5.76 -22.87
C SER A 305 0.79 -6.65 -24.01
N ARG A 306 0.29 -7.89 -24.13
CA ARG A 306 0.63 -8.78 -25.24
C ARG A 306 0.16 -8.20 -26.57
N THR A 307 -1.08 -7.71 -26.64
CA THR A 307 -1.63 -7.10 -27.86
C THR A 307 -0.82 -5.89 -28.30
N LEU A 308 -0.46 -5.01 -27.37
CA LEU A 308 0.36 -3.83 -27.69
C LEU A 308 1.77 -4.22 -28.12
N SER A 309 2.40 -5.20 -27.46
CA SER A 309 3.72 -5.70 -27.85
C SER A 309 3.72 -6.33 -29.25
N ALA A 310 2.70 -7.12 -29.60
CA ALA A 310 2.57 -7.70 -30.95
C ALA A 310 2.42 -6.60 -32.02
N ARG A 311 1.57 -5.60 -31.77
CA ARG A 311 1.41 -4.44 -32.67
C ARG A 311 2.72 -3.68 -32.89
N LEU A 312 3.52 -3.50 -31.83
CA LEU A 312 4.83 -2.85 -31.91
C LEU A 312 5.87 -3.70 -32.67
N ALA A 313 5.75 -5.03 -32.61
CA ALA A 313 6.59 -5.96 -33.35
C ALA A 313 6.17 -6.13 -34.82
N GLY A 314 5.02 -5.59 -35.23
CA GLY A 314 4.46 -5.76 -36.58
C GLY A 314 3.76 -7.10 -36.80
N GLU A 315 3.45 -7.82 -35.71
CA GLU A 315 2.69 -9.05 -35.72
C GLU A 315 1.21 -8.68 -35.54
N THR A 316 0.37 -8.95 -36.55
CA THR A 316 -1.08 -8.66 -36.51
C THR A 316 -1.88 -9.92 -36.20
#